data_AF-A0A920LGP8-F1
#
_entry.id   AF-A0A920LGP8-F1
#
_cell.length_a   1.000
_cell.length_b   1.000
_cell.length_c   1.000
_cell.angle_alpha   90.00
_cell.angle_beta   90.00
_cell.angle_gamma   90.00
#
_symmetry.space_group_name_H-M   'P 1'
#
loop_
_entity.id
_entity.type
_entity.pdbx_description
1 polymer ?
#
loop_
_entity_poly.entity_id
_entity_poly.type
_entity_poly.pdbx_seq_one_letter_code
_entity_poly.pdbx_strand_id
1 'polypeptide(L)'
;MYKNTSAQQILSAKNNPLKNISLLNPFECIEYLVALENSNCASKETGWQPMHFYKSKRNKSAFINLYKKNNSHGEFVFDYSWANAFIRNGLSYYPKLVSAIPFTPCKSKKVFGDDEISNELIDEIKKMMHDESINSWHILFPVNEERKVFLKHDFIERSGYRFVWQNKNFVDFKDYLSIFKSRQRKNIIKERNSIRSVGIEFDIFEADDISLETWRIFFNFYQITYHERGQAPYLNLAFFEQIEAFKTKLKPVLFFRKAEW
;
A
#
# COMPACT_ATOMS: atom_id res chain seq x y z
N MET A 1 13.68 22.00 -1.62
CA MET A 1 12.93 21.07 -2.49
C MET A 1 13.74 19.79 -2.54
N TYR A 2 13.14 18.64 -2.26
CA TYR A 2 13.80 17.35 -2.45
C TYR A 2 13.19 16.70 -3.70
N LYS A 3 14.04 16.50 -4.71
CA LYS A 3 13.77 15.64 -5.86
C LYS A 3 14.40 14.28 -5.58
N ASN A 4 13.71 13.19 -5.89
CA ASN A 4 14.21 11.82 -5.73
C ASN A 4 14.61 11.50 -4.29
N THR A 5 13.66 11.66 -3.36
CA THR A 5 13.89 11.49 -1.92
C THR A 5 13.31 10.17 -1.40
N SER A 6 13.79 9.69 -0.25
CA SER A 6 13.24 8.53 0.46
C SER A 6 12.14 8.95 1.42
N ALA A 7 11.27 8.01 1.83
CA ALA A 7 10.27 8.26 2.86
C ALA A 7 10.91 8.71 4.18
N GLN A 8 12.12 8.22 4.50
CA GLN A 8 12.84 8.60 5.71
C GLN A 8 13.19 10.09 5.73
N GLN A 9 13.61 10.64 4.58
CA GLN A 9 13.92 12.07 4.45
C GLN A 9 12.65 12.94 4.62
N ILE A 10 11.49 12.45 4.18
CA ILE A 10 10.20 13.13 4.36
C ILE A 10 9.74 13.06 5.82
N LEU A 11 9.87 11.91 6.46
CA LEU A 11 9.55 11.74 7.88
C LEU A 11 10.36 12.73 8.73
N SER A 12 11.64 12.92 8.41
CA SER A 12 12.54 13.87 9.08
C SER A 12 12.39 15.33 8.61
N ALA A 13 11.55 15.64 7.61
CA ALA A 13 11.40 16.98 7.09
C ALA A 13 10.69 17.90 8.11
N LYS A 14 11.25 19.10 8.34
CA LYS A 14 10.69 20.09 9.27
C LYS A 14 9.24 20.45 8.95
N ASN A 15 8.95 20.66 7.66
CA ASN A 15 7.60 20.91 7.15
C ASN A 15 7.06 19.65 6.48
N ASN A 16 6.84 18.57 7.24
CA ASN A 16 6.27 17.33 6.74
C ASN A 16 4.74 17.50 6.52
N PRO A 17 4.22 17.39 5.28
CA PRO A 17 2.81 17.58 4.97
C PRO A 17 1.93 16.44 5.48
N LEU A 18 2.51 15.31 5.91
CA LEU A 18 1.80 14.22 6.56
C LEU A 18 1.68 14.42 8.09
N LYS A 19 2.25 15.48 8.64
CA LYS A 19 2.12 15.77 10.07
C LYS A 19 0.70 16.27 10.37
N ASN A 20 0.04 15.63 11.35
CA ASN A 20 -1.30 16.00 11.85
C ASN A 20 -2.45 15.93 10.83
N ILE A 21 -2.31 15.16 9.75
CA ILE A 21 -3.42 14.91 8.83
C ILE A 21 -4.22 13.69 9.27
N SER A 22 -5.54 13.71 9.01
CA SER A 22 -6.37 12.51 9.10
C SER A 22 -6.09 11.62 7.90
N LEU A 23 -5.60 10.42 8.17
CA LEU A 23 -5.31 9.40 7.16
C LEU A 23 -6.54 8.53 6.93
N LEU A 24 -6.75 8.08 5.70
CA LEU A 24 -7.89 7.21 5.36
C LEU A 24 -7.65 5.75 5.77
N ASN A 25 -6.39 5.33 5.84
CA ASN A 25 -5.96 3.98 6.18
C ASN A 25 -4.51 4.01 6.69
N PRO A 26 -4.05 2.97 7.43
CA PRO A 26 -2.69 2.95 8.00
C PRO A 26 -1.56 2.92 6.97
N PHE A 27 -1.86 2.60 5.70
CA PHE A 27 -0.87 2.54 4.64
C PHE A 27 -0.51 3.90 4.04
N GLU A 28 -1.25 4.96 4.39
CA GLU A 28 -0.91 6.35 4.07
C GLU A 28 0.10 6.97 5.04
N CYS A 29 0.38 6.30 6.17
CA CYS A 29 1.40 6.74 7.12
C CYS A 29 2.77 6.74 6.46
N ILE A 30 3.56 7.80 6.67
CA ILE A 30 4.93 7.86 6.14
C ILE A 30 5.79 6.76 6.76
N GLU A 31 5.54 6.39 8.01
CA GLU A 31 6.21 5.30 8.73
C GLU A 31 6.03 3.94 8.02
N TYR A 32 4.89 3.71 7.35
CA TYR A 32 4.69 2.50 6.56
C TYR A 32 5.61 2.46 5.33
N LEU A 33 5.75 3.60 4.64
CA LEU A 33 6.67 3.73 3.51
C LEU A 33 8.14 3.61 3.96
N VAL A 34 8.48 4.20 5.10
CA VAL A 34 9.80 4.05 5.74
C VAL A 34 10.09 2.58 6.04
N ALA A 35 9.13 1.84 6.61
CA ALA A 35 9.29 0.41 6.88
C ALA A 35 9.55 -0.39 5.58
N LEU A 36 8.82 -0.10 4.50
CA LEU A 36 9.01 -0.74 3.20
C LEU A 36 10.39 -0.46 2.59
N GLU A 37 10.85 0.79 2.66
CA GLU A 37 12.12 1.22 2.08
C GLU A 37 13.32 0.74 2.89
N ASN A 38 13.32 0.95 4.21
CA ASN A 38 14.43 0.59 5.09
C ASN A 38 14.64 -0.93 5.19
N SER A 39 13.59 -1.73 4.94
CA SER A 39 13.67 -3.18 4.86
C SER A 39 14.07 -3.70 3.48
N ASN A 40 14.30 -2.82 2.50
CA ASN A 40 14.51 -3.15 1.08
C ASN A 40 13.36 -3.93 0.41
N CYS A 41 12.15 -3.94 0.99
CA CYS A 41 11.00 -4.51 0.31
C CYS A 41 10.58 -3.63 -0.88
N ALA A 42 10.57 -2.31 -0.71
CA ALA A 42 10.40 -1.34 -1.77
C ALA A 42 11.76 -0.69 -2.12
N SER A 43 12.50 -1.35 -3.02
CA SER A 43 13.84 -0.90 -3.41
C SER A 43 14.06 -1.03 -4.91
N LYS A 44 15.20 -0.54 -5.39
CA LYS A 44 15.59 -0.68 -6.80
C LYS A 44 15.66 -2.15 -7.23
N GLU A 45 16.14 -3.02 -6.35
CA GLU A 45 16.33 -4.46 -6.56
C GLU A 45 14.99 -5.19 -6.74
N THR A 46 13.95 -4.77 -6.00
CA THR A 46 12.59 -5.31 -6.16
C THR A 46 11.80 -4.63 -7.28
N GLY A 47 12.42 -3.65 -7.96
CA GLY A 47 11.80 -2.85 -9.01
C GLY A 47 10.86 -1.76 -8.50
N TRP A 48 10.90 -1.43 -7.21
CA TRP A 48 10.18 -0.35 -6.53
C TRP A 48 11.17 0.73 -6.09
N GLN A 49 11.90 1.34 -7.02
CA GLN A 49 12.89 2.36 -6.67
C GLN A 49 12.19 3.60 -6.10
N PRO A 50 12.43 4.00 -4.83
CA PRO A 50 11.84 5.20 -4.26
C PRO A 50 12.30 6.43 -5.03
N MET A 51 11.34 7.29 -5.37
CA MET A 51 11.58 8.50 -6.15
C MET A 51 10.63 9.59 -5.73
N HIS A 52 10.42 9.77 -4.43
CA HIS A 52 9.42 10.71 -3.93
C HIS A 52 9.76 12.15 -4.28
N PHE A 53 8.71 12.97 -4.39
CA PHE A 53 8.83 14.40 -4.63
C PHE A 53 8.31 15.17 -3.44
N TYR A 54 9.09 16.14 -2.98
CA TYR A 54 8.69 17.01 -1.88
C TYR A 54 9.14 18.44 -2.11
N LYS A 55 8.22 19.36 -1.84
CA LYS A 55 8.47 20.79 -1.95
C LYS A 55 7.89 21.49 -0.72
N SER A 56 8.64 22.46 -0.22
CA SER A 56 8.19 23.35 0.84
C SER A 56 8.56 24.78 0.51
N LYS A 57 7.63 25.70 0.76
CA LYS A 57 7.73 27.14 0.52
C LYS A 57 7.07 27.85 1.69
N ARG A 58 7.86 28.54 2.51
CA ARG A 58 7.40 29.19 3.75
C ARG A 58 6.66 28.18 4.66
N ASN A 59 5.36 28.39 4.89
CA ASN A 59 4.51 27.56 5.74
C ASN A 59 3.74 26.48 4.97
N LYS A 60 3.93 26.38 3.65
CA LYS A 60 3.28 25.39 2.79
C LYS A 60 4.27 24.29 2.43
N SER A 61 3.75 23.07 2.24
CA SER A 61 4.52 21.94 1.72
C SER A 61 3.61 20.94 1.05
N ALA A 62 4.14 20.20 0.08
CA ALA A 62 3.48 19.03 -0.48
C ALA A 62 4.47 17.89 -0.70
N PHE A 63 3.93 16.68 -0.73
CA PHE A 63 4.64 15.42 -0.96
C PHE A 63 3.83 14.56 -1.94
N ILE A 64 4.51 13.97 -2.91
CA ILE A 64 3.95 12.98 -3.83
C ILE A 64 4.69 11.66 -3.65
N ASN A 65 3.94 10.64 -3.24
CA ASN A 65 4.40 9.26 -3.21
C ASN A 65 4.60 8.76 -4.66
N LEU A 66 5.79 8.28 -4.98
CA LEU A 66 6.26 8.03 -6.34
C LEU A 66 7.42 7.03 -6.33
N TYR A 67 7.33 6.04 -7.20
CA TYR A 67 8.35 5.03 -7.43
C TYR A 67 8.69 4.93 -8.91
N LYS A 68 9.96 4.74 -9.23
CA LYS A 68 10.42 4.37 -10.57
C LYS A 68 10.48 2.86 -10.68
N LYS A 69 9.80 2.31 -11.69
CA LYS A 69 9.60 0.87 -11.84
C LYS A 69 10.11 0.34 -13.16
N ASN A 70 10.83 -0.79 -13.09
CA ASN A 70 11.35 -1.53 -14.24
C ASN A 70 10.59 -2.84 -14.52
N ASN A 71 9.54 -3.11 -13.76
CA ASN A 71 8.63 -4.25 -13.91
C ASN A 71 7.24 -3.87 -13.36
N SER A 72 6.24 -4.75 -13.49
CA SER A 72 4.90 -4.54 -12.91
C SER A 72 4.62 -5.39 -11.65
N HIS A 73 5.63 -6.04 -11.07
CA HIS A 73 5.45 -6.93 -9.93
C HIS A 73 5.03 -6.18 -8.67
N GLY A 74 4.13 -6.78 -7.88
CA GLY A 74 3.64 -6.20 -6.62
C GLY A 74 2.66 -5.02 -6.78
N GLU A 75 2.31 -4.61 -8.00
CA GLU A 75 1.32 -3.53 -8.23
C GLU A 75 -0.13 -4.01 -8.11
N PHE A 76 -0.34 -5.32 -8.27
CA PHE A 76 -1.67 -5.95 -8.36
C PHE A 76 -2.57 -5.34 -9.46
N VAL A 77 -1.96 -4.67 -10.43
CA VAL A 77 -2.55 -4.20 -11.68
C VAL A 77 -1.68 -4.74 -12.81
N PHE A 78 -2.29 -5.46 -13.74
CA PHE A 78 -1.58 -6.05 -14.87
C PHE A 78 -1.58 -5.07 -16.05
N ASP A 79 -0.39 -4.59 -16.41
CA ASP A 79 -0.16 -3.59 -17.47
C ASP A 79 0.49 -4.19 -18.72
N TYR A 80 0.47 -5.51 -18.90
CA TYR A 80 1.07 -6.18 -20.06
C TYR A 80 0.53 -5.65 -21.39
N SER A 81 -0.76 -5.31 -21.45
CA SER A 81 -1.36 -4.73 -22.67
C SER A 81 -0.76 -3.37 -23.02
N TRP A 82 -0.49 -2.52 -22.03
CA TRP A 82 0.20 -1.24 -22.21
C TRP A 82 1.65 -1.46 -22.61
N ALA A 83 2.39 -2.28 -21.87
CA ALA A 83 3.79 -2.59 -22.21
C ALA A 83 3.93 -3.06 -23.66
N ASN A 84 3.08 -3.99 -24.09
CA ASN A 84 3.05 -4.49 -25.47
C ASN A 84 2.68 -3.41 -26.49
N ALA A 85 1.78 -2.49 -26.16
CA ALA A 85 1.42 -1.38 -27.05
C ALA A 85 2.59 -0.42 -27.27
N PHE A 86 3.33 -0.07 -26.22
CA PHE A 86 4.54 0.75 -26.32
C PHE A 86 5.61 0.09 -27.19
N ILE A 87 5.90 -1.19 -26.93
CA ILE A 87 6.88 -1.98 -27.70
C ILE A 87 6.50 -2.02 -29.19
N ARG A 88 5.22 -2.26 -29.51
CA ARG A 88 4.73 -2.28 -30.91
C ARG A 88 4.89 -0.94 -31.65
N ASN A 89 5.03 0.16 -30.91
CA ASN A 89 5.23 1.50 -31.48
C ASN A 89 6.69 1.98 -31.34
N GLY A 90 7.64 1.08 -31.03
CA GLY A 90 9.05 1.42 -30.88
C GLY A 90 9.37 2.27 -29.65
N LEU A 91 8.48 2.30 -28.65
CA LEU A 91 8.65 3.05 -27.41
C LEU A 91 8.99 2.12 -26.24
N SER A 92 9.81 2.62 -25.32
CA SER A 92 10.10 1.94 -24.07
C SER A 92 8.97 2.16 -23.07
N TYR A 93 8.38 1.07 -22.56
CA TYR A 93 7.40 1.16 -21.47
C TYR A 93 8.07 1.31 -20.10
N TYR A 94 9.23 0.68 -19.91
CA TYR A 94 10.03 0.80 -18.69
C TYR A 94 11.28 1.66 -18.95
N PRO A 95 11.76 2.42 -17.95
CA PRO A 95 11.13 2.60 -16.64
C PRO A 95 9.81 3.38 -16.76
N LYS A 96 8.84 3.02 -15.90
CA LYS A 96 7.59 3.77 -15.70
C LYS A 96 7.59 4.41 -14.32
N LEU A 97 6.82 5.47 -14.13
CA LEU A 97 6.54 5.98 -12.78
C LEU A 97 5.25 5.39 -12.24
N VAL A 98 5.21 5.15 -10.94
CA VAL A 98 4.04 4.65 -10.24
C VAL A 98 3.86 5.38 -8.91
N SER A 99 2.69 6.00 -8.74
CA SER A 99 2.22 6.49 -7.45
C SER A 99 1.27 5.45 -6.84
N ALA A 100 1.80 4.60 -5.97
CA ALA A 100 1.10 3.49 -5.33
C ALA A 100 1.63 3.26 -3.90
N ILE A 101 0.91 2.46 -3.12
CA ILE A 101 1.49 1.84 -1.93
C ILE A 101 2.05 0.48 -2.38
N PRO A 102 3.37 0.23 -2.24
CA PRO A 102 3.95 -1.05 -2.62
C PRO A 102 3.23 -2.22 -1.95
N PHE A 103 2.96 -3.26 -2.74
CA PHE A 103 2.35 -4.52 -2.30
C PHE A 103 0.96 -4.41 -1.66
N THR A 104 0.29 -3.25 -1.77
CA THR A 104 -0.98 -2.98 -1.08
C THR A 104 -2.00 -2.35 -2.03
N PRO A 105 -2.94 -3.13 -2.62
CA PRO A 105 -3.93 -2.64 -3.60
C PRO A 105 -5.12 -1.90 -2.96
N CYS A 106 -4.84 -0.98 -2.03
CA CYS A 106 -5.85 -0.22 -1.31
C CYS A 106 -6.09 1.15 -1.94
N LYS A 107 -7.31 1.69 -1.76
CA LYS A 107 -7.57 3.10 -2.09
C LYS A 107 -6.83 3.97 -1.09
N SER A 108 -6.01 4.88 -1.57
CA SER A 108 -5.26 5.78 -0.70
C SER A 108 -4.82 7.07 -1.41
N LYS A 109 -4.55 8.10 -0.63
CA LYS A 109 -3.89 9.32 -1.08
C LYS A 109 -2.45 9.03 -1.53
N LYS A 110 -2.04 9.66 -2.63
CA LYS A 110 -0.67 9.68 -3.16
C LYS A 110 -0.06 11.08 -3.13
N VAL A 111 -0.90 12.10 -2.97
CA VAL A 111 -0.56 13.52 -2.94
C VAL A 111 -1.00 14.07 -1.58
N PHE A 112 -0.07 14.71 -0.88
CA PHE A 112 -0.27 15.21 0.47
C PHE A 112 0.17 16.66 0.56
N GLY A 113 -0.51 17.46 1.38
CA GLY A 113 -0.14 18.85 1.66
C GLY A 113 -0.94 19.86 0.86
N ASP A 114 -0.33 21.02 0.60
CA ASP A 114 -0.96 22.18 -0.03
C ASP A 114 -1.23 21.98 -1.53
N ASP A 115 -2.42 22.37 -1.99
CA ASP A 115 -2.86 22.19 -3.37
C ASP A 115 -1.99 22.95 -4.38
N GLU A 116 -1.58 24.19 -4.09
CA GLU A 116 -0.74 24.98 -4.99
C GLU A 116 0.62 24.29 -5.19
N ILE A 117 1.26 23.89 -4.09
CA ILE A 117 2.56 23.22 -4.11
C ILE A 117 2.48 21.83 -4.76
N SER A 118 1.39 21.09 -4.55
CA SER A 118 1.22 19.77 -5.17
C SER A 118 0.98 19.86 -6.68
N ASN A 119 0.25 20.85 -7.18
CA ASN A 119 0.13 21.09 -8.62
C ASN A 119 1.48 21.41 -9.25
N GLU A 120 2.28 22.30 -8.62
CA GLU A 120 3.65 22.57 -9.06
C GLU A 120 4.52 21.30 -9.11
N LEU A 121 4.38 20.40 -8.13
CA LEU A 121 5.10 19.12 -8.10
C LEU A 121 4.69 18.20 -9.26
N ILE A 122 3.41 18.14 -9.62
CA ILE A 122 2.93 17.31 -10.74
C ILE A 122 3.56 17.80 -12.06
N ASP A 123 3.58 19.12 -12.29
CA ASP A 123 4.21 19.72 -13.47
C ASP A 123 5.73 19.44 -13.51
N GLU A 124 6.40 19.54 -12.36
CA GLU A 124 7.83 19.24 -12.24
C GLU A 124 8.13 17.75 -12.50
N ILE A 125 7.25 16.83 -12.08
CA ILE A 125 7.38 15.40 -12.39
C ILE A 125 7.18 15.16 -13.89
N LYS A 126 6.14 15.75 -14.52
CA LYS A 126 5.91 15.64 -15.98
C LYS A 126 7.10 16.17 -16.78
N LYS A 127 7.71 17.28 -16.36
CA LYS A 127 8.93 17.81 -16.96
C LYS A 127 10.10 16.84 -16.84
N MET A 128 10.32 16.29 -15.64
CA MET A 128 11.38 15.30 -15.42
C MET A 128 11.16 14.04 -16.27
N MET A 129 9.91 13.58 -16.42
CA MET A 129 9.59 12.44 -17.28
C MET A 129 10.03 12.68 -18.73
N HIS A 130 9.80 13.88 -19.25
CA HIS A 130 10.27 14.27 -20.58
C HIS A 130 11.81 14.25 -20.65
N ASP A 131 12.48 14.88 -19.67
CA ASP A 131 13.94 14.97 -19.62
C ASP A 131 14.61 13.57 -19.49
N GLU A 132 13.96 12.63 -18.80
CA GLU A 132 14.44 11.26 -18.59
C GLU A 132 13.88 10.23 -19.59
N SER A 133 13.11 10.67 -20.61
CA SER A 133 12.46 9.78 -21.59
C SER A 133 11.57 8.67 -20.95
N ILE A 134 10.90 9.00 -19.84
CA ILE A 134 9.93 8.12 -19.18
C ILE A 134 8.56 8.36 -19.80
N ASN A 135 7.99 7.33 -20.42
CA ASN A 135 6.79 7.51 -21.24
C ASN A 135 5.46 7.27 -20.52
N SER A 136 5.44 6.84 -19.25
CA SER A 136 4.19 6.66 -18.50
C SER A 136 4.33 6.90 -17.00
N TRP A 137 3.25 7.42 -16.41
CA TRP A 137 3.08 7.56 -14.97
C TRP A 137 1.69 7.07 -14.58
N HIS A 138 1.65 6.05 -13.73
CA HIS A 138 0.42 5.40 -13.27
C HIS A 138 0.09 5.80 -11.83
N ILE A 139 -1.12 6.31 -11.61
CA ILE A 139 -1.66 6.57 -10.28
C ILE A 139 -2.58 5.40 -9.90
N LEU A 140 -2.14 4.54 -8.97
CA LEU A 140 -2.90 3.35 -8.61
C LEU A 140 -3.79 3.61 -7.39
N PHE A 141 -5.06 3.25 -7.55
CA PHE A 141 -6.09 3.35 -6.50
C PHE A 141 -6.18 4.76 -5.84
N PRO A 142 -6.24 5.86 -6.61
CA PRO A 142 -6.33 7.21 -6.03
C PRO A 142 -7.65 7.44 -5.30
N VAL A 143 -7.68 8.45 -4.44
CA VAL A 143 -8.93 8.95 -3.85
C VAL A 143 -9.71 9.82 -4.85
N ASN A 144 -10.98 10.10 -4.55
CA ASN A 144 -11.86 10.78 -5.51
C ASN A 144 -11.43 12.24 -5.74
N GLU A 145 -10.80 12.84 -4.75
CA GLU A 145 -10.30 14.21 -4.76
C GLU A 145 -9.08 14.32 -5.68
N GLU A 146 -8.13 13.40 -5.54
CA GLU A 146 -6.92 13.32 -6.38
C GLU A 146 -7.24 13.00 -7.84
N ARG A 147 -8.23 12.14 -8.07
CA ARG A 147 -8.75 11.86 -9.42
C ARG A 147 -9.02 13.15 -10.20
N LYS A 148 -9.71 14.12 -9.57
CA LYS A 148 -10.01 15.42 -10.20
C LYS A 148 -8.76 16.26 -10.46
N VAL A 149 -7.75 16.17 -9.60
CA VAL A 149 -6.48 16.88 -9.77
C VAL A 149 -5.72 16.30 -10.97
N PHE A 150 -5.51 14.98 -11.00
CA PHE A 150 -4.78 14.33 -12.09
C PHE A 150 -5.47 14.49 -13.45
N LEU A 151 -6.80 14.47 -13.51
CA LEU A 151 -7.55 14.77 -14.74
C LEU A 151 -7.27 16.17 -15.31
N LYS A 152 -7.07 17.17 -14.44
CA LYS A 152 -6.68 18.53 -14.88
C LYS A 152 -5.24 18.59 -15.41
N HIS A 153 -4.44 17.58 -15.09
CA HIS A 153 -3.05 17.41 -15.51
C HIS A 153 -2.90 16.43 -16.68
N ASP A 154 -3.96 16.24 -17.47
CA ASP A 154 -4.00 15.39 -18.67
C ASP A 154 -3.83 13.88 -18.42
N PHE A 155 -4.06 13.41 -17.19
CA PHE A 155 -4.08 11.97 -16.93
C PHE A 155 -5.33 11.33 -17.52
N ILE A 156 -5.17 10.10 -18.00
CA ILE A 156 -6.26 9.29 -18.55
C ILE A 156 -6.74 8.31 -17.49
N GLU A 157 -8.07 8.17 -17.39
CA GLU A 157 -8.68 7.25 -16.44
C GLU A 157 -8.84 5.85 -17.01
N ARG A 158 -8.49 4.87 -16.17
CA ARG A 158 -8.76 3.46 -16.41
C ARG A 158 -9.58 2.91 -15.25
N SER A 159 -10.76 2.38 -15.56
CA SER A 159 -11.59 1.71 -14.57
C SER A 159 -11.22 0.23 -14.45
N GLY A 160 -11.39 -0.30 -13.24
CA GLY A 160 -11.25 -1.71 -12.92
C GLY A 160 -12.20 -2.09 -11.79
N TYR A 161 -12.37 -3.40 -11.58
CA TYR A 161 -13.24 -3.91 -10.52
C TYR A 161 -12.41 -4.26 -9.29
N ARG A 162 -12.92 -3.87 -8.12
CA ARG A 162 -12.41 -4.31 -6.83
C ARG A 162 -13.57 -4.60 -5.91
N PHE A 163 -13.50 -5.73 -5.22
CA PHE A 163 -14.46 -6.11 -4.21
C PHE A 163 -13.93 -5.64 -2.86
N VAL A 164 -14.69 -4.75 -2.21
CA VAL A 164 -14.36 -4.25 -0.87
C VAL A 164 -15.50 -4.67 0.04
N TRP A 165 -15.19 -5.43 1.08
CA TRP A 165 -16.16 -5.69 2.14
C TRP A 165 -16.28 -4.45 3.02
N GLN A 166 -17.52 -4.00 3.25
CA GLN A 166 -17.83 -2.89 4.15
C GLN A 166 -18.81 -3.40 5.20
N ASN A 167 -18.51 -3.12 6.47
CA ASN A 167 -19.44 -3.43 7.54
C ASN A 167 -20.73 -2.61 7.34
N LYS A 168 -21.88 -3.28 7.18
CA LYS A 168 -23.19 -2.60 7.05
C LYS A 168 -23.82 -2.37 8.43
N ASN A 169 -23.02 -1.86 9.36
CA ASN A 169 -23.36 -1.69 10.77
C ASN A 169 -23.67 -2.99 11.52
N PHE A 170 -23.09 -4.12 11.10
CA PHE A 170 -23.20 -5.36 11.86
C PHE A 170 -22.50 -5.20 13.19
N VAL A 171 -23.23 -5.52 14.28
CA VAL A 171 -22.71 -5.42 15.65
C VAL A 171 -22.00 -6.71 16.07
N ASP A 172 -22.47 -7.85 15.56
CA ASP A 172 -21.90 -9.16 15.85
C ASP A 172 -21.96 -10.11 14.65
N PHE A 173 -21.45 -11.32 14.85
CA PHE A 173 -21.46 -12.34 13.80
C PHE A 173 -22.87 -12.82 13.42
N LYS A 174 -23.81 -12.82 14.36
CA LYS A 174 -25.21 -13.23 14.10
C LYS A 174 -25.91 -12.21 13.21
N ASP A 175 -25.63 -10.93 13.43
CA ASP A 175 -26.12 -9.83 12.61
C ASP A 175 -25.48 -9.87 11.21
N TYR A 176 -24.18 -10.10 11.10
CA TYR A 176 -23.53 -10.37 9.80
C TYR A 176 -24.19 -11.53 9.05
N LEU A 177 -24.59 -12.59 9.75
CA LEU A 177 -25.28 -13.73 9.14
C LEU A 177 -26.68 -13.40 8.60
N SER A 178 -27.27 -12.25 8.97
CA SER A 178 -28.61 -11.84 8.55
C SER A 178 -28.72 -11.61 7.03
N ILE A 179 -27.62 -11.21 6.36
CA ILE A 179 -27.61 -10.95 4.91
C ILE A 179 -27.65 -12.22 4.05
N PHE A 180 -27.41 -13.38 4.65
CA PHE A 180 -27.33 -14.65 3.93
C PHE A 180 -28.68 -15.38 3.94
N LYS A 181 -28.94 -16.11 2.84
CA LYS A 181 -30.08 -17.04 2.75
C LYS A 181 -29.91 -18.17 3.77
N SER A 182 -31.02 -18.76 4.22
CA SER A 182 -31.02 -19.79 5.29
C SER A 182 -30.03 -20.93 5.05
N ARG A 183 -29.88 -21.42 3.82
CA ARG A 183 -28.91 -22.47 3.48
C ARG A 183 -27.46 -22.01 3.67
N GLN A 184 -27.10 -20.84 3.17
CA GLN A 184 -25.75 -20.26 3.33
C GLN A 184 -25.43 -20.03 4.81
N ARG A 185 -26.39 -19.46 5.55
CA ARG A 185 -26.28 -19.23 7.00
C ARG A 185 -25.99 -20.53 7.76
N LYS A 186 -26.77 -21.58 7.50
CA LYS A 186 -26.58 -22.90 8.14
C LYS A 186 -25.21 -23.49 7.81
N ASN A 187 -24.74 -23.35 6.57
CA ASN A 187 -23.42 -23.83 6.15
C ASN A 187 -22.28 -23.09 6.88
N ILE A 188 -22.31 -21.75 6.91
CA ILE A 188 -21.28 -20.93 7.58
C ILE A 188 -21.22 -21.27 9.09
N ILE A 189 -22.37 -21.42 9.74
CA ILE A 189 -22.43 -21.82 11.15
C ILE A 189 -21.81 -23.22 11.33
N LYS A 190 -22.17 -24.18 10.45
CA LYS A 190 -21.64 -25.54 10.51
C LYS A 190 -20.11 -25.57 10.36
N GLU A 191 -19.55 -24.84 9.41
CA GLU A 191 -18.10 -24.74 9.19
C GLU A 191 -17.37 -24.13 10.38
N ARG A 192 -17.91 -23.05 10.97
CA ARG A 192 -17.33 -22.48 12.19
C ARG A 192 -17.40 -23.44 13.38
N ASN A 193 -18.49 -24.17 13.52
CA ASN A 193 -18.65 -25.15 14.58
C ASN A 193 -17.70 -26.34 14.42
N SER A 194 -17.38 -26.76 13.18
CA SER A 194 -16.42 -27.86 12.97
C SER A 194 -15.00 -27.49 13.40
N ILE A 195 -14.61 -26.21 13.31
CA ILE A 195 -13.33 -25.73 13.83
C ILE A 195 -13.32 -25.74 15.37
N ARG A 196 -14.42 -25.29 16.00
CA ARG A 196 -14.57 -25.31 17.46
C ARG A 196 -14.63 -26.73 18.03
N SER A 197 -15.28 -27.67 17.34
CA SER A 197 -15.42 -29.05 17.82
C SER A 197 -14.08 -29.80 17.93
N VAL A 198 -13.05 -29.33 17.22
CA VAL A 198 -11.69 -29.87 17.32
C VAL A 198 -10.78 -29.04 18.23
N GLY A 199 -11.36 -28.12 19.03
CA GLY A 199 -10.63 -27.34 20.03
C GLY A 199 -9.73 -26.24 19.45
N ILE A 200 -9.96 -25.79 18.22
CA ILE A 200 -9.21 -24.67 17.63
C ILE A 200 -9.85 -23.34 18.08
N GLU A 201 -9.10 -22.59 18.86
CA GLU A 201 -9.44 -21.23 19.30
C GLU A 201 -8.47 -20.21 18.69
N PHE A 202 -8.82 -18.93 18.76
CA PHE A 202 -8.01 -17.85 18.21
C PHE A 202 -7.89 -16.70 19.21
N ASP A 203 -6.69 -16.11 19.28
CA ASP A 203 -6.39 -14.90 20.02
C ASP A 203 -6.15 -13.74 19.05
N ILE A 204 -6.54 -12.54 19.49
CA ILE A 204 -6.34 -11.29 18.77
C ILE A 204 -5.27 -10.50 19.53
N PHE A 205 -4.21 -10.11 18.83
CA PHE A 205 -3.17 -9.26 19.35
C PHE A 205 -3.27 -7.91 18.64
N GLU A 206 -3.43 -6.84 19.40
CA GLU A 206 -3.54 -5.48 18.86
C GLU A 206 -2.33 -4.65 19.26
N ALA A 207 -1.73 -3.94 18.30
CA ALA A 207 -0.68 -2.96 18.48
C ALA A 207 0.33 -3.30 19.60
N ASP A 208 0.11 -2.78 20.81
CA ASP A 208 1.01 -2.90 21.97
C ASP A 208 1.16 -4.35 22.49
N ASP A 209 0.17 -5.22 22.24
CA ASP A 209 0.21 -6.64 22.61
C ASP A 209 1.08 -7.48 21.66
N ILE A 210 1.51 -6.90 20.53
CA ILE A 210 2.33 -7.60 19.53
C ILE A 210 3.81 -7.38 19.87
N SER A 211 4.50 -8.48 20.17
CA SER A 211 5.95 -8.50 20.40
C SER A 211 6.73 -8.77 19.11
N LEU A 212 8.05 -8.54 19.13
CA LEU A 212 8.94 -8.96 18.04
C LEU A 212 8.91 -10.48 17.81
N GLU A 213 8.77 -11.27 18.87
CA GLU A 213 8.67 -12.74 18.75
C GLU A 213 7.38 -13.15 18.05
N THR A 214 6.27 -12.48 18.37
CA THR A 214 4.98 -12.64 17.68
C THR A 214 5.11 -12.35 16.17
N TRP A 215 5.88 -11.33 15.78
CA TRP A 215 6.17 -11.04 14.37
C TRP A 215 7.03 -12.09 13.68
N ARG A 216 7.98 -12.71 14.38
CA ARG A 216 8.80 -13.80 13.84
C ARG A 216 7.96 -15.04 13.57
N ILE A 217 7.08 -15.39 14.51
CA ILE A 217 6.09 -16.47 14.34
C ILE A 217 5.17 -16.15 13.16
N PHE A 218 4.64 -14.92 13.08
CA PHE A 218 3.82 -14.48 11.93
C PHE A 218 4.56 -14.67 10.60
N PHE A 219 5.81 -14.22 10.54
CA PHE A 219 6.61 -14.26 9.31
C PHE A 219 6.82 -15.69 8.81
N ASN A 220 6.98 -16.67 9.71
CA ASN A 220 7.04 -18.09 9.35
C ASN A 220 5.79 -18.56 8.61
N PHE A 221 4.59 -18.21 9.08
CA PHE A 221 3.36 -18.55 8.36
C PHE A 221 3.21 -17.80 7.04
N TYR A 222 3.56 -16.50 7.05
CA TYR A 222 3.49 -15.66 5.87
C TYR A 222 4.37 -16.20 4.73
N GLN A 223 5.63 -16.55 5.01
CA GLN A 223 6.56 -17.05 3.98
C GLN A 223 6.17 -18.43 3.43
N ILE A 224 5.59 -19.33 4.26
CA ILE A 224 5.14 -20.67 3.82
C ILE A 224 4.16 -20.56 2.64
N THR A 225 3.22 -19.61 2.69
CA THR A 225 2.22 -19.41 1.62
C THR A 225 2.88 -19.07 0.27
N TYR A 226 3.99 -18.34 0.29
CA TYR A 226 4.77 -18.02 -0.91
C TYR A 226 5.57 -19.23 -1.38
N HIS A 227 6.21 -19.96 -0.46
CA HIS A 227 6.97 -21.16 -0.78
C HIS A 227 6.12 -22.26 -1.41
N GLU A 228 4.91 -22.50 -0.90
CA GLU A 228 3.95 -23.45 -1.49
C GLU A 228 3.57 -23.11 -2.94
N ARG A 229 3.71 -21.84 -3.33
CA ARG A 229 3.46 -21.34 -4.69
C ARG A 229 4.73 -21.17 -5.52
N GLY A 230 5.89 -21.58 -5.00
CA GLY A 230 7.19 -21.41 -5.66
C GLY A 230 7.60 -19.95 -5.86
N GLN A 231 7.12 -19.04 -5.01
CA GLN A 231 7.40 -17.61 -5.06
C GLN A 231 8.20 -17.17 -3.84
N ALA A 232 8.94 -16.08 -3.98
CA ALA A 232 9.52 -15.39 -2.83
C ALA A 232 8.48 -14.40 -2.24
N PRO A 233 8.45 -14.22 -0.91
CA PRO A 233 7.61 -13.22 -0.29
C PRO A 233 7.97 -11.80 -0.72
N TYR A 234 6.96 -10.93 -0.86
CA TYR A 234 7.19 -9.51 -1.13
C TYR A 234 7.71 -8.73 0.09
N LEU A 235 7.30 -9.14 1.29
CA LEU A 235 7.68 -8.52 2.55
C LEU A 235 8.63 -9.46 3.32
N ASN A 236 9.67 -8.94 3.94
CA ASN A 236 10.64 -9.75 4.70
C ASN A 236 10.48 -9.53 6.21
N LEU A 237 11.24 -10.29 7.03
CA LEU A 237 11.19 -10.14 8.48
C LEU A 237 11.56 -8.72 8.95
N ALA A 238 12.56 -8.10 8.34
CA ALA A 238 12.99 -6.74 8.69
C ALA A 238 11.87 -5.70 8.49
N PHE A 239 11.00 -5.90 7.50
CA PHE A 239 9.78 -5.09 7.35
C PHE A 239 8.88 -5.21 8.59
N PHE A 240 8.59 -6.43 9.04
CA PHE A 240 7.72 -6.65 10.21
C PHE A 240 8.34 -6.14 11.51
N GLU A 241 9.66 -6.22 11.67
CA GLU A 241 10.37 -5.59 12.79
C GLU A 241 10.24 -4.05 12.76
N GLN A 242 10.26 -3.42 11.58
CA GLN A 242 9.97 -1.99 11.44
C GLN A 242 8.50 -1.66 11.76
N ILE A 243 7.55 -2.53 11.39
CA ILE A 243 6.14 -2.35 11.76
C ILE A 243 5.95 -2.39 13.27
N GLU A 244 6.67 -3.26 13.98
CA GLU A 244 6.70 -3.28 15.45
C GLU A 244 7.18 -1.93 16.01
N ALA A 245 8.31 -1.40 15.51
CA ALA A 245 8.84 -0.12 15.95
C ALA A 245 7.85 1.05 15.73
N PHE A 246 7.00 0.95 14.71
CA PHE A 246 5.96 1.95 14.39
C PHE A 246 4.55 1.57 14.86
N LYS A 247 4.39 0.57 15.74
CA LYS A 247 3.07 0.02 16.12
C LYS A 247 2.09 1.04 16.70
N THR A 248 2.60 2.06 17.41
CA THR A 248 1.77 3.14 17.98
C THR A 248 1.12 4.02 16.91
N LYS A 249 1.74 4.11 15.72
CA LYS A 249 1.24 4.84 14.55
C LYS A 249 0.40 3.95 13.65
N LEU A 250 0.89 2.76 13.34
CA LEU A 250 0.31 1.85 12.34
C LEU A 250 -0.82 0.98 12.90
N LYS A 251 -0.84 0.76 14.22
CA LYS A 251 -1.84 -0.03 14.96
C LYS A 251 -2.14 -1.39 14.29
N PRO A 252 -1.11 -2.24 14.10
CA PRO A 252 -1.30 -3.55 13.49
C PRO A 252 -2.21 -4.44 14.34
N VAL A 253 -2.89 -5.39 13.70
CA VAL A 253 -3.69 -6.41 14.37
C VAL A 253 -3.31 -7.77 13.80
N LEU A 254 -2.99 -8.72 14.67
CA LEU A 254 -2.69 -10.11 14.32
C LEU A 254 -3.75 -11.04 14.93
N PHE A 255 -4.08 -12.09 14.18
CA PHE A 255 -5.03 -13.11 14.59
C PHE A 255 -4.32 -14.45 14.52
N PHE A 256 -4.10 -15.08 15.66
CA PHE A 256 -3.43 -16.37 15.75
C PHE A 256 -4.36 -17.45 16.27
N ARG A 257 -4.11 -18.69 15.86
CA ARG A 257 -4.61 -19.83 16.62
C ARG A 257 -4.01 -19.78 18.02
N LYS A 258 -4.82 -20.04 19.04
CA LYS A 258 -4.35 -20.22 20.41
C LYS A 258 -3.52 -21.50 20.49
N ALA A 259 -2.26 -21.37 20.88
CA ALA A 259 -1.33 -22.47 21.12
C ALA A 259 -0.25 -22.01 22.11
N GLU A 260 0.46 -22.97 22.71
CA GLU A 260 1.73 -22.69 23.39
C GLU A 260 2.78 -22.53 22.29
N TRP A 261 3.15 -21.28 22.02
CA TRP A 261 4.09 -20.89 20.96
C TRP A 261 5.51 -20.73 21.50
#